data_AF-A0A960RWD7-F1
#
_entry.id   AF-A0A960RWD7-F1
#
_cell.length_a   1.000
_cell.length_b   1.000
_cell.length_c   1.000
_cell.angle_alpha   90.00
_cell.angle_beta   90.00
_cell.angle_gamma   90.00
#
_symmetry.space_group_name_H-M   'P 1'
#
loop_
_entity.id
_entity.type
_entity.pdbx_description
1 polymer ?
#
loop_
_entity_poly.entity_id
_entity_poly.type
_entity_poly.pdbx_seq_one_letter_code
_entity_poly.pdbx_strand_id
1 'polypeptide(L)'
;MSKPILSKRKADAISNGIFLIALGILFYTNSWWPGILLAIWATLATRQFLTGRRYDLAISSVILISLFLLIFFQLDWTVIVPVLFTLGGIYIIFREYFYSEAPVGEDRTEAVKHNLEDAIEEENE
;
A
#
# COMPACT_ATOMS: atom_id res chain seq x y z
N MET A 1 16.70 -5.57 6.11
CA MET A 1 15.83 -5.57 7.31
C MET A 1 16.24 -4.42 8.22
N SER A 2 15.35 -3.45 8.45
CA SER A 2 15.59 -2.31 9.34
C SER A 2 15.68 -2.78 10.79
N LYS A 3 16.72 -2.34 11.52
CA LYS A 3 16.84 -2.62 12.97
C LYS A 3 15.67 -1.96 13.72
N PRO A 4 15.01 -2.68 14.66
CA PRO A 4 13.94 -2.09 15.47
C PRO A 4 14.51 -1.00 16.39
N ILE A 5 13.82 0.14 16.48
CA ILE A 5 14.24 1.29 17.28
C ILE A 5 13.99 1.01 18.77
N LEU A 6 12.91 0.31 19.10
CA LEU A 6 12.53 -0.08 20.45
C LEU A 6 12.15 -1.56 20.54
N SER A 7 12.22 -2.13 21.74
CA SER A 7 11.69 -3.46 22.00
C SER A 7 10.17 -3.48 21.80
N LYS A 8 9.63 -4.59 21.29
CA LYS A 8 8.20 -4.75 21.00
C LYS A 8 7.31 -4.37 22.20
N ARG A 9 7.70 -4.77 23.41
CA ARG A 9 6.97 -4.45 24.65
C ARG A 9 6.88 -2.95 24.93
N LYS A 10 7.94 -2.18 24.66
CA LYS A 10 7.93 -0.72 24.84
C LYS A 10 7.08 -0.05 23.75
N ALA A 11 7.18 -0.53 22.51
CA ALA A 11 6.36 -0.03 21.41
C ALA A 11 4.86 -0.24 21.65
N ASP A 12 4.46 -1.42 22.15
CA ASP A 12 3.07 -1.72 22.48
C ASP A 12 2.53 -0.84 23.62
N ALA A 13 3.35 -0.59 24.66
CA ALA A 13 2.96 0.30 25.76
C ALA A 13 2.74 1.75 25.29
N ILE A 14 3.64 2.29 24.46
CA ILE A 14 3.53 3.65 23.91
C ILE A 14 2.31 3.74 22.97
N SER A 15 2.12 2.74 22.12
CA SER A 15 0.99 2.64 21.21
C SER A 15 -0.35 2.67 21.96
N ASN A 16 -0.48 1.89 23.04
CA ASN A 16 -1.69 1.90 23.86
C ASN A 16 -1.90 3.24 24.56
N GLY A 17 -0.84 3.90 25.03
CA GLY A 17 -0.93 5.25 25.60
C GLY A 17 -1.49 6.27 24.58
N ILE A 18 -0.99 6.23 23.34
CA ILE A 18 -1.47 7.09 22.25
C ILE A 18 -2.92 6.79 21.90
N PHE A 19 -3.32 5.51 21.89
CA PHE A 19 -4.71 5.13 21.68
C PHE A 19 -5.66 5.74 22.72
N LEU A 20 -5.27 5.70 23.99
CA LEU A 20 -6.06 6.27 25.09
C LEU A 20 -6.17 7.80 24.99
N ILE A 21 -5.08 8.48 24.62
CA ILE A 21 -5.09 9.92 24.37
C ILE A 21 -6.04 10.25 23.20
N ALA A 22 -5.93 9.50 22.10
CA ALA A 22 -6.79 9.67 20.94
C ALA A 22 -8.28 9.42 21.28
N LEU A 23 -8.58 8.41 22.09
CA LEU A 23 -9.93 8.16 22.61
C LEU A 23 -10.44 9.32 23.48
N GLY A 24 -9.60 9.89 24.35
CA GLY A 24 -9.98 11.05 25.14
C GLY A 24 -10.38 12.25 24.28
N ILE A 25 -9.60 12.53 23.23
CA ILE A 25 -9.92 13.57 22.25
C ILE A 25 -11.21 13.24 21.50
N LEU A 26 -11.41 11.96 21.14
CA LEU A 26 -12.61 11.51 20.44
C LEU A 26 -13.89 11.72 21.26
N PHE A 27 -13.85 11.39 22.55
CA PHE A 27 -14.97 11.65 23.47
C PHE A 27 -15.23 13.15 23.63
N TYR A 28 -14.18 13.96 23.73
CA TYR A 28 -14.33 15.41 23.84
C TYR A 28 -14.96 16.04 22.59
N THR A 29 -14.58 15.57 21.40
CA THR A 29 -15.06 16.10 20.12
C THR A 29 -16.44 15.57 19.71
N ASN A 30 -17.01 14.58 20.44
CA ASN A 30 -18.24 13.85 20.10
C ASN A 30 -18.32 13.31 18.66
N SER A 31 -17.20 13.34 17.93
CA SER A 31 -17.11 13.01 16.51
C SER A 31 -16.65 11.56 16.36
N TRP A 32 -17.43 10.65 16.96
CA TRP A 32 -17.09 9.22 17.08
C TRP A 32 -16.75 8.59 15.72
N TRP A 33 -17.56 8.92 14.71
CA TRP A 33 -17.33 8.58 13.32
C TRP A 33 -17.11 9.87 12.52
N PRO A 34 -16.04 9.99 11.71
CA PRO A 34 -14.98 9.02 11.40
C PRO A 34 -13.77 9.01 12.36
N GLY A 35 -13.80 9.76 13.47
CA GLY A 35 -12.61 9.99 14.31
C GLY A 35 -11.97 8.74 14.91
N ILE A 36 -12.74 7.66 15.15
CA ILE A 36 -12.18 6.38 15.62
C ILE A 36 -11.16 5.77 14.63
N LEU A 37 -11.33 6.01 13.32
CA LEU A 37 -10.39 5.52 12.31
C LEU A 37 -9.02 6.17 12.47
N LEU A 38 -8.99 7.46 12.80
CA LEU A 38 -7.73 8.17 13.10
C LEU A 38 -7.09 7.66 14.39
N ALA A 39 -7.88 7.34 15.42
CA ALA A 39 -7.34 6.77 16.66
C ALA A 39 -6.70 5.40 16.42
N ILE A 40 -7.35 4.54 15.63
CA ILE A 40 -6.81 3.23 15.24
C ILE A 40 -5.56 3.41 14.38
N TRP A 41 -5.59 4.32 13.40
CA TRP A 41 -4.45 4.63 12.56
C TRP A 41 -3.26 5.13 13.39
N ALA A 42 -3.45 6.10 14.28
CA ALA A 42 -2.38 6.65 15.12
C ALA A 42 -1.71 5.56 15.98
N THR A 43 -2.52 4.64 16.51
CA THR A 43 -2.05 3.49 17.30
C THR A 43 -1.21 2.54 16.46
N LEU A 44 -1.76 2.08 15.33
CA LEU A 44 -1.06 1.16 14.42
C LEU A 44 0.20 1.78 13.82
N ALA A 45 0.13 3.03 13.37
CA ALA A 45 1.23 3.77 12.80
C ALA A 45 2.36 3.92 13.82
N THR A 46 2.05 4.30 15.06
CA THR A 46 3.08 4.42 16.11
C THR A 46 3.75 3.08 16.37
N ARG A 47 2.97 2.00 16.53
CA ARG A 47 3.52 0.66 16.75
C ARG A 47 4.43 0.21 15.62
N GLN A 48 3.97 0.36 14.37
CA GLN A 48 4.71 -0.06 13.18
C GLN A 48 5.97 0.80 12.96
N PHE A 49 5.89 2.10 13.23
CA PHE A 49 7.00 3.04 13.18
C PHE A 49 8.10 2.65 14.17
N LEU A 50 7.74 2.45 15.45
CA LEU A 50 8.68 2.09 16.51
C LEU A 50 9.30 0.70 16.32
N THR A 51 8.57 -0.23 15.70
CA THR A 51 9.06 -1.58 15.37
C THR A 51 9.93 -1.59 14.10
N GLY A 52 10.03 -0.48 13.36
CA GLY A 52 10.82 -0.38 12.13
C GLY A 52 10.21 -1.05 10.90
N ARG A 53 8.91 -1.39 10.95
CA ARG A 53 8.15 -2.04 9.86
C ARG A 53 7.60 -0.98 8.89
N ARG A 54 8.51 -0.30 8.18
CA ARG A 54 8.16 0.85 7.32
C ARG A 54 7.20 0.50 6.17
N TYR A 55 7.34 -0.69 5.58
CA TYR A 55 6.46 -1.15 4.51
C TYR A 55 5.02 -1.36 5.00
N ASP A 56 4.87 -2.06 6.13
CA ASP A 56 3.56 -2.29 6.73
C ASP A 56 2.91 -0.99 7.22
N LEU A 57 3.71 0.00 7.66
CA LEU A 57 3.25 1.34 8.01
C LEU A 57 2.75 2.10 6.78
N ALA A 58 3.48 2.04 5.66
CA ALA A 58 3.07 2.72 4.44
C ALA A 58 1.74 2.18 3.94
N ILE A 59 1.59 0.85 3.85
CA ILE A 59 0.35 0.21 3.41
C ILE A 59 -0.80 0.52 4.37
N SER A 60 -0.62 0.32 5.67
CA SER A 60 -1.68 0.56 6.66
C SER A 60 -2.12 2.02 6.66
N SER A 61 -1.18 2.96 6.52
CA SER A 61 -1.47 4.38 6.46
C SER A 61 -2.22 4.75 5.21
N VAL A 62 -1.81 4.25 4.03
CA VAL A 62 -2.52 4.50 2.78
C VAL A 62 -3.96 4.00 2.89
N ILE A 63 -4.18 2.77 3.38
CA ILE A 63 -5.53 2.21 3.50
C ILE A 63 -6.39 3.01 4.49
N LEU A 64 -5.90 3.23 5.72
CA LEU A 64 -6.69 3.86 6.78
C LEU A 64 -6.94 5.36 6.52
N ILE A 65 -5.94 6.09 6.01
CA ILE A 65 -6.10 7.50 5.66
C ILE A 65 -7.03 7.62 4.46
N SER A 66 -6.87 6.79 3.41
CA SER A 66 -7.79 6.82 2.26
C SER A 66 -9.22 6.53 2.69
N LEU A 67 -9.42 5.52 3.55
CA LEU A 67 -10.74 5.20 4.09
C LEU A 67 -11.31 6.36 4.92
N PHE A 68 -10.51 6.97 5.78
CA PHE A 68 -10.90 8.15 6.53
C PHE A 68 -11.33 9.29 5.61
N LEU A 69 -10.56 9.59 4.56
CA LEU A 69 -10.88 10.64 3.59
C LEU A 69 -12.18 10.32 2.84
N LEU A 70 -12.36 9.09 2.38
CA LEU A 70 -13.59 8.67 1.69
C LEU A 70 -14.84 8.92 2.54
N ILE A 71 -14.77 8.57 3.83
CA ILE A 71 -15.88 8.76 4.76
C ILE A 71 -16.04 10.22 5.15
N PHE A 72 -14.94 10.92 5.44
CA PHE A 72 -14.96 12.32 5.89
C PHE A 72 -15.50 13.27 4.83
N PHE A 73 -15.11 13.06 3.57
CA PHE A 73 -15.59 13.86 2.45
C PHE A 73 -16.94 13.40 1.90
N GLN A 74 -17.52 12.34 2.45
CA GLN A 74 -18.74 11.69 1.92
C GLN A 74 -18.66 11.54 0.40
N LEU A 75 -17.51 11.07 -0.09
CA LEU A 75 -17.22 11.06 -1.51
C LEU A 75 -18.21 10.15 -2.23
N ASP A 76 -19.04 10.75 -3.08
CA ASP A 76 -19.94 10.01 -3.95
C ASP A 76 -19.15 9.17 -4.96
N TRP A 77 -19.67 7.99 -5.28
CA TRP A 77 -19.12 7.12 -6.33
C TRP A 77 -18.98 7.84 -7.67
N THR A 78 -19.82 8.84 -7.92
CA THR A 78 -19.78 9.73 -9.08
C THR A 78 -18.49 10.54 -9.17
N VAL A 79 -17.80 10.81 -8.06
CA VAL A 79 -16.52 11.53 -8.02
C VAL A 79 -15.35 10.54 -7.99
N ILE A 80 -15.47 9.44 -7.24
CA ILE A 80 -14.42 8.43 -7.09
C ILE A 80 -14.09 7.78 -8.44
N VAL A 81 -15.10 7.38 -9.21
CA VAL A 81 -14.92 6.67 -10.47
C VAL A 81 -14.15 7.53 -11.50
N PRO A 82 -14.52 8.78 -11.80
CA PRO A 82 -13.76 9.65 -12.70
C PRO A 82 -12.31 9.90 -12.26
N VAL A 83 -12.08 10.09 -10.95
CA VAL A 83 -10.73 10.28 -10.41
C VAL A 83 -9.87 9.03 -10.62
N LEU A 84 -10.42 7.85 -10.33
CA LEU A 84 -9.73 6.57 -10.59
C LEU A 84 -9.44 6.35 -12.08
N PHE A 85 -10.38 6.67 -12.96
CA PHE A 85 -10.18 6.57 -14.40
C PHE A 85 -9.09 7.54 -14.89
N THR A 86 -9.08 8.76 -14.37
CA THR A 86 -8.07 9.76 -14.72
C THR A 86 -6.69 9.34 -14.24
N LEU A 87 -6.56 8.88 -12.98
CA LEU A 87 -5.32 8.32 -12.46
C LEU A 87 -4.86 7.08 -13.22
N GLY A 88 -5.79 6.20 -13.60
CA GLY A 88 -5.51 5.02 -14.42
C GLY A 88 -5.01 5.37 -15.82
N GLY A 89 -5.65 6.35 -16.47
CA GLY A 89 -5.22 6.85 -17.77
C GLY A 89 -3.83 7.50 -17.71
N ILE A 90 -3.59 8.35 -16.70
CA ILE A 90 -2.27 8.93 -16.43
C ILE A 90 -1.25 7.80 -16.20
N TYR A 91 -1.56 6.81 -15.36
CA TYR A 91 -0.67 5.68 -15.09
C TYR A 91 -0.30 4.90 -16.36
N ILE A 92 -1.25 4.64 -17.25
CA ILE A 92 -0.98 3.96 -18.54
C ILE A 92 -0.02 4.79 -19.40
N ILE A 93 -0.27 6.10 -19.52
CA ILE A 93 0.59 7.00 -20.30
C ILE A 93 2.01 7.04 -19.72
N PHE A 94 2.14 7.18 -18.40
CA PHE A 94 3.43 7.15 -17.71
C PHE A 94 4.11 5.78 -17.85
N ARG A 95 3.36 4.68 -17.72
CA ARG A 95 3.92 3.34 -17.90
C ARG A 95 4.49 3.18 -19.30
N GLU A 96 3.75 3.56 -20.33
CA GLU A 96 4.26 3.52 -21.70
C GLU A 96 5.51 4.39 -21.81
N TYR A 97 5.43 5.66 -21.45
CA TYR A 97 6.53 6.60 -21.66
C TYR A 97 7.82 6.28 -20.88
N PHE A 98 7.72 5.72 -19.67
CA PHE A 98 8.87 5.42 -18.81
C PHE A 98 9.32 3.95 -18.85
N TYR A 99 8.49 3.01 -19.30
CA TYR A 99 8.82 1.57 -19.36
C TYR A 99 8.95 1.00 -20.79
N SER A 100 8.90 1.83 -21.85
CA SER A 100 9.15 1.40 -23.25
C SER A 100 10.55 0.81 -23.54
N GLU A 101 11.39 0.49 -22.55
CA GLU A 101 12.66 -0.24 -22.73
C GLU A 101 12.73 -1.58 -22.00
N ALA A 102 11.60 -2.19 -21.60
CA ALA A 102 11.61 -3.56 -21.11
C ALA A 102 10.87 -4.49 -22.11
N PRO A 103 11.56 -5.38 -22.85
CA PRO A 103 10.91 -6.39 -23.68
C PRO A 103 10.32 -7.45 -22.77
N VAL A 104 9.12 -7.18 -22.24
CA VAL A 104 8.36 -8.12 -21.41
C VAL A 104 7.24 -8.68 -22.27
N GLY A 105 7.54 -9.76 -22.99
CA GLY A 105 6.47 -10.63 -23.50
C GLY A 105 6.85 -11.53 -24.66
N GLU A 106 7.57 -11.00 -25.65
CA GLU A 106 7.71 -11.70 -26.94
C GLU A 106 9.04 -12.46 -27.05
N ASP A 107 10.16 -11.83 -26.69
CA ASP A 107 11.51 -12.42 -26.79
C ASP A 107 11.69 -13.72 -25.99
N ARG A 108 11.07 -13.85 -24.81
CA ARG A 108 11.18 -15.08 -24.00
C ARG A 108 10.45 -16.26 -24.65
N THR A 109 9.35 -15.99 -25.34
CA THR A 109 8.54 -17.05 -25.94
C THR A 109 9.21 -17.57 -27.21
N GLU A 110 9.81 -16.67 -28.00
CA GLU A 110 10.60 -17.05 -29.16
C GLU A 110 11.93 -17.73 -28.78
N ALA A 111 12.64 -17.21 -27.78
CA ALA A 111 13.87 -17.84 -27.30
C ALA A 111 13.60 -19.24 -26.72
N VAL A 112 12.49 -19.45 -26.00
CA VAL A 112 12.14 -20.78 -25.50
C VAL A 112 11.76 -21.73 -26.62
N LYS A 113 11.05 -21.26 -27.66
CA LYS A 113 10.74 -22.08 -28.84
C LYS A 113 12.01 -22.49 -29.60
N HIS A 114 12.91 -21.55 -29.87
CA HIS A 114 14.15 -21.83 -30.59
C HIS A 114 15.01 -22.85 -29.84
N ASN A 115 15.22 -22.67 -28.53
CA ASN A 115 15.97 -23.64 -27.72
C ASN A 115 15.29 -25.02 -27.64
N LEU A 116 13.96 -25.08 -27.77
CA LEU A 116 13.23 -26.35 -27.78
C LEU A 116 13.35 -27.07 -29.13
N GLU A 117 13.33 -26.32 -30.23
CA GLU A 117 13.58 -26.86 -31.58
C GLU A 117 15.00 -27.40 -31.71
N ASP A 118 16.01 -26.64 -31.24
CA ASP A 118 17.41 -27.08 -31.23
C ASP A 118 17.61 -28.37 -30.41
N ALA A 119 16.96 -28.49 -29.25
CA ALA A 119 17.06 -29.68 -28.40
C ALA A 119 16.37 -30.92 -29.01
N ILE A 120 15.32 -30.72 -29.82
CA ILE A 120 14.63 -31.80 -30.52
C ILE A 120 15.44 -32.27 -31.74
N GLU A 121 16.17 -31.38 -32.41
CA GLU A 121 17.09 -31.77 -33.49
C GLU A 121 18.29 -32.57 -32.95
N GLU A 122 18.89 -32.16 -31.82
CA GLU A 122 20.01 -32.89 -31.21
C GLU A 122 19.64 -34.29 -30.68
N GLU A 123 18.37 -34.56 -30.33
CA GLU A 123 17.93 -35.89 -29.86
C GLU A 123 17.65 -36.88 -31.02
N ASN A 124 17.50 -36.37 -32.25
CA ASN A 124 17.14 -37.18 -33.43
C ASN A 124 18.31 -37.48 -34.39
N GLU A 125 19.52 -37.00 -34.10
CA GLU A 125 20.80 -37.41 -34.73
C GLU A 125 21.51 -38.53 -33.94
#